data_AF-A0A150KVW5-F1
#
_entry.id   AF-A0A150KVW5-F1
#
_cell.length_a   1.000
_cell.length_b   1.000
_cell.length_c   1.000
_cell.angle_alpha   90.00
_cell.angle_beta   90.00
_cell.angle_gamma   90.00
#
_symmetry.space_group_name_H-M   'P 1'
#
loop_
_entity.id
_entity.type
_entity.pdbx_description
1 polymer ?
#
loop_
_entity_poly.entity_id
_entity_poly.type
_entity_poly.pdbx_seq_one_letter_code
_entity_poly.pdbx_strand_id
1 'polypeptide(L)'
;MYDDNTNQWYVEIANPLEQQNGKHAPRLRFPVLVPEKYEEDIIDLVIGESVGVNAKGKPIIEYRPYTVEIKRKNGEYYIHLVYEEEVYGRELAYDEPIQAERIAGIDINIDRIAVSIVSKQGNFLQSKVFYCHELEYVKANKRNNIIGETVRDVYDWLLQENVGAVVIENIQLRQRHDTDKRFNRLTHHFNKKKLTETILRRGLRLGFRIKKVNPAYTSVIGRFKYMKKYGLSVHESAALVIGRRGLGYQERLPKELINTIKTKVKRHLIAVLGSMEESYKQSKSGTKQRQYLGMMLKKIENFKKEHEWSLWNILHKFCWLNQYQIQLKEV
;
A
#
# COMPACT_ATOMS: atom_id res chain seq x y z
N MET A 1 34.32 -0.85 12.56
CA MET A 1 34.87 -0.74 13.92
C MET A 1 34.75 0.71 14.36
N TYR A 2 34.41 0.94 15.64
CA TYR A 2 34.48 2.26 16.27
C TYR A 2 35.79 2.36 17.07
N ASP A 3 36.43 3.52 17.08
CA ASP A 3 37.62 3.79 17.89
C ASP A 3 37.31 4.82 18.97
N ASP A 4 37.32 4.37 20.21
CA ASP A 4 37.02 5.20 21.38
C ASP A 4 38.07 6.32 21.58
N ASN A 5 39.28 6.17 21.05
CA ASN A 5 40.34 7.17 21.21
C ASN A 5 40.20 8.33 20.22
N THR A 6 39.69 8.06 19.02
CA THR A 6 39.55 9.05 17.96
C THR A 6 38.10 9.48 17.73
N ASN A 7 37.13 8.83 18.39
CA ASN A 7 35.69 8.94 18.14
C ASN A 7 35.36 8.86 16.64
N GLN A 8 36.01 7.92 15.94
CA GLN A 8 35.85 7.74 14.49
C GLN A 8 35.50 6.31 14.13
N TRP A 9 34.68 6.19 13.09
CA TRP A 9 34.35 4.92 12.46
C TRP A 9 35.40 4.55 11.42
N TYR A 10 35.73 3.27 11.37
CA TYR A 10 36.64 2.72 10.38
C TYR A 10 36.10 1.45 9.77
N VAL A 11 36.46 1.23 8.51
CA VAL A 11 36.38 -0.07 7.86
C VAL A 11 37.77 -0.66 7.74
N GLU A 12 37.86 -1.91 8.17
CA GLU A 12 39.08 -2.71 8.13
C GLU A 12 38.98 -3.77 7.05
N ILE A 13 39.94 -3.75 6.13
CA ILE A 13 40.00 -4.68 5.01
C ILE A 13 41.29 -5.46 5.11
N ALA A 14 41.23 -6.79 5.02
CA ALA A 14 42.44 -7.60 4.98
C ALA A 14 43.26 -7.24 3.74
N ASN A 15 44.58 -7.07 3.91
CA ASN A 15 45.53 -6.83 2.85
C ASN A 15 46.28 -8.13 2.49
N PRO A 16 45.73 -8.97 1.60
CA PRO A 16 46.38 -10.23 1.26
C PRO A 16 47.74 -10.05 0.58
N LEU A 17 48.04 -8.86 0.04
CA LEU A 17 49.30 -8.58 -0.67
C LEU A 17 50.50 -8.48 0.26
N GLU A 18 50.29 -8.15 1.54
CA GLU A 18 51.34 -8.01 2.56
C GLU A 18 51.37 -9.21 3.52
N GLN A 19 50.67 -10.30 3.18
CA GLN A 19 50.62 -11.48 4.02
C GLN A 19 51.96 -12.23 4.00
N GLN A 20 52.64 -12.28 5.15
CA GLN A 20 53.82 -13.12 5.35
C GLN A 20 53.39 -14.58 5.63
N ASN A 21 54.18 -15.56 5.17
CA ASN A 21 53.90 -16.99 5.33
C ASN A 21 53.51 -17.36 6.77
N GLY A 22 52.31 -17.92 6.94
CA GLY A 22 51.80 -18.41 8.23
C GLY A 22 51.21 -17.35 9.16
N LYS A 23 51.24 -16.06 8.81
CA LYS A 23 50.60 -14.98 9.60
C LYS A 23 49.30 -14.50 8.95
N HIS A 24 48.42 -13.92 9.76
CA HIS A 24 47.24 -13.23 9.23
C HIS A 24 47.65 -12.01 8.41
N ALA A 25 46.93 -11.76 7.31
CA ALA A 25 47.10 -10.56 6.51
C ALA A 25 46.91 -9.31 7.38
N PRO A 26 47.80 -8.30 7.27
CA PRO A 26 47.59 -7.02 7.96
C PRO A 26 46.28 -6.37 7.49
N ARG A 27 45.69 -5.53 8.34
CA ARG A 27 44.42 -4.86 8.05
C ARG A 27 44.70 -3.43 7.60
N LEU A 28 44.20 -3.07 6.42
CA LEU A 28 44.10 -1.67 6.00
C LEU A 28 42.91 -1.04 6.71
N ARG A 29 43.11 0.18 7.20
CA ARG A 29 42.13 0.90 7.99
C ARG A 29 41.77 2.20 7.29
N PHE A 30 40.50 2.37 6.97
CA PHE A 30 39.98 3.56 6.29
C PHE A 30 38.90 4.22 7.15
N PRO A 31 38.99 5.55 7.40
CA PRO A 31 37.95 6.26 8.13
C PRO A 31 36.65 6.28 7.31
N VAL A 32 35.52 6.22 8.02
CA VAL A 32 34.18 6.16 7.44
C VAL A 32 33.33 7.25 8.08
N LEU A 33 32.62 8.01 7.25
CA LEU A 33 31.61 8.94 7.73
C LEU A 33 30.30 8.19 7.96
N VAL A 34 29.82 8.18 9.19
CA VAL A 34 28.50 7.66 9.56
C VAL A 34 27.54 8.83 9.74
N PRO A 35 26.41 8.89 9.01
CA PRO A 35 25.39 9.89 9.25
C PRO A 35 24.78 9.72 10.64
N GLU A 36 24.67 10.81 11.42
CA GLU A 36 24.14 10.85 12.80
C GLU A 36 22.84 10.04 12.97
N LYS A 37 21.90 10.17 12.03
CA LYS A 37 20.62 9.42 12.04
C LYS A 37 20.71 7.89 12.00
N TYR A 38 21.90 7.33 11.76
CA TYR A 38 22.17 5.89 11.72
C TYR A 38 23.25 5.47 12.71
N GLU A 39 23.73 6.39 13.55
CA GLU A 39 24.86 6.13 14.43
C GLU A 39 24.53 5.04 15.44
N GLU A 40 23.42 5.17 16.17
CA GLU A 40 22.94 4.14 17.11
C GLU A 40 22.71 2.79 16.42
N ASP A 41 22.00 2.78 15.28
CA ASP A 41 21.75 1.56 14.50
C ASP A 41 23.06 0.84 14.10
N ILE A 42 24.09 1.61 13.73
CA ILE A 42 25.40 1.07 13.33
C ILE A 42 26.21 0.61 14.55
N ILE A 43 26.10 1.32 15.67
CA ILE A 43 26.70 0.91 16.95
C ILE A 43 26.17 -0.44 17.37
N ASP A 44 24.84 -0.57 17.47
CA ASP A 44 24.18 -1.79 17.90
C ASP A 44 24.53 -2.96 16.97
N LEU A 45 24.61 -2.70 15.66
CA LEU A 45 24.95 -3.73 14.69
C LEU A 45 26.42 -4.19 14.75
N VAL A 46 27.36 -3.26 14.91
CA VAL A 46 28.80 -3.55 14.75
C VAL A 46 29.46 -3.93 16.07
N ILE A 47 29.01 -3.37 17.20
CA ILE A 47 29.60 -3.63 18.52
C ILE A 47 29.04 -4.94 19.11
N GLY A 48 27.79 -5.29 18.80
CA GLY A 48 27.11 -6.47 19.36
C GLY A 48 26.62 -6.25 20.79
N GLU A 49 25.86 -7.22 21.31
CA GLU A 49 25.22 -7.14 22.62
C GLU A 49 25.95 -8.03 23.64
N SER A 50 26.18 -7.55 24.86
CA SER A 50 26.79 -8.37 25.91
C SER A 50 25.73 -9.25 26.57
N VAL A 51 25.82 -10.56 26.35
CA VAL A 51 24.84 -11.57 26.80
C VAL A 51 25.26 -12.32 28.06
N GLY A 52 26.38 -11.95 28.66
CA GLY A 52 26.87 -12.53 29.90
C GLY A 52 28.39 -12.43 30.03
N VAL A 53 28.95 -13.16 30.99
CA VAL A 53 30.40 -13.27 31.18
C VAL A 53 30.82 -14.73 31.10
N ASN A 54 31.98 -14.99 30.50
CA ASN A 54 32.56 -16.34 30.53
C ASN A 54 33.14 -16.64 31.92
N ALA A 55 33.58 -17.88 32.13
CA ALA A 55 34.17 -18.34 33.39
C ALA A 55 35.42 -17.54 33.86
N LYS A 56 35.99 -16.69 32.99
CA LYS A 56 37.14 -15.81 33.28
C LYS A 56 36.72 -14.34 33.47
N GLY A 57 35.42 -14.05 33.61
CA GLY A 57 34.88 -12.71 33.81
C GLY A 57 34.92 -11.81 32.57
N LYS A 58 35.22 -12.33 31.38
CA LYS A 58 35.17 -11.54 30.14
C LYS A 58 33.76 -11.55 29.54
N PRO A 59 33.26 -10.42 29.03
CA PRO A 59 31.95 -10.36 28.40
C PRO A 59 31.88 -11.29 27.18
N ILE A 60 30.79 -12.04 27.08
CA ILE A 60 30.38 -12.76 25.89
C ILE A 60 29.56 -11.78 25.07
N ILE A 61 30.01 -11.50 23.85
CA ILE A 61 29.35 -10.57 22.93
C ILE A 61 28.68 -11.40 21.84
N GLU A 62 27.37 -11.23 21.69
CA GLU A 62 26.59 -11.78 20.60
C GLU A 62 26.48 -10.74 19.48
N TYR A 63 26.80 -11.16 18.25
CA TYR A 63 26.76 -10.29 17.08
C TYR A 63 25.61 -10.70 16.17
N ARG A 64 24.91 -9.70 15.62
CA ARG A 64 23.91 -9.93 14.58
C ARG A 64 24.61 -10.20 13.25
N PRO A 65 24.15 -11.16 12.44
CA PRO A 65 24.70 -11.38 11.12
C PRO A 65 24.35 -10.21 10.19
N TYR A 66 25.34 -9.71 9.45
CA TYR A 66 25.15 -8.69 8.42
C TYR A 66 26.10 -8.93 7.25
N THR A 67 25.72 -8.40 6.08
CA THR A 67 26.53 -8.37 4.87
C THR A 67 27.09 -6.97 4.66
N VAL A 68 28.34 -6.88 4.22
CA VAL A 68 29.01 -5.62 3.88
C VAL A 68 29.28 -5.59 2.38
N GLU A 69 28.85 -4.53 1.71
CA GLU A 69 29.14 -4.29 0.30
C GLU A 69 29.79 -2.91 0.13
N ILE A 70 30.95 -2.84 -0.53
CA ILE A 70 31.61 -1.58 -0.83
C ILE A 70 31.28 -1.18 -2.28
N LYS A 71 30.66 -0.02 -2.46
CA LYS A 71 30.27 0.52 -3.77
C LYS A 71 31.05 1.76 -4.10
N ARG A 72 31.62 1.82 -5.29
CA ARG A 72 32.22 3.04 -5.83
C ARG A 72 31.20 3.81 -6.65
N LYS A 73 31.02 5.10 -6.37
CA LYS A 73 30.12 5.99 -7.12
C LYS A 73 30.69 7.40 -7.15
N ASN A 74 30.77 8.00 -8.34
CA ASN A 74 31.28 9.36 -8.55
C ASN A 74 32.67 9.61 -7.92
N GLY A 75 33.55 8.60 -7.94
CA GLY A 75 34.88 8.70 -7.34
C GLY A 75 34.94 8.41 -5.83
N GLU A 76 33.81 8.34 -5.15
CA GLU A 76 33.70 8.05 -3.72
C GLU A 76 33.37 6.57 -3.45
N TYR A 77 33.67 6.11 -2.24
CA TYR A 77 33.37 4.76 -1.77
C TYR A 77 32.27 4.81 -0.69
N TYR A 78 31.26 3.97 -0.85
CA TYR A 78 30.12 3.84 0.05
C TYR A 78 30.09 2.44 0.62
N ILE A 79 29.80 2.35 1.92
CA ILE A 79 29.75 1.09 2.65
C ILE A 79 28.30 0.79 2.95
N HIS A 80 27.80 -0.29 2.38
CA HIS A 80 26.43 -0.73 2.53
C HIS A 80 26.39 -1.91 3.49
N LEU A 81 25.75 -1.70 4.64
CA LEU A 81 25.45 -2.74 5.61
C LEU A 81 24.03 -3.24 5.35
N VAL A 82 23.87 -4.56 5.25
CA VAL A 82 22.57 -5.22 5.09
C VAL A 82 22.41 -6.23 6.21
N TYR A 83 21.38 -6.06 7.01
CA TYR A 83 21.06 -6.91 8.15
C TYR A 83 19.56 -7.13 8.23
N GLU A 84 19.16 -8.20 8.92
CA GLU A 84 17.75 -8.43 9.22
C GLU A 84 17.34 -7.55 10.40
N GLU A 85 16.31 -6.75 10.17
CA GLU A 85 15.73 -5.86 11.18
C GLU A 85 14.62 -6.61 11.92
N GLU A 86 14.75 -6.74 13.24
CA GLU A 86 13.65 -7.20 14.07
C GLU A 86 12.55 -6.14 14.15
N VAL A 87 11.32 -6.52 13.84
CA VAL A 87 10.16 -5.64 13.88
C VAL A 87 9.07 -6.25 14.75
N TYR A 88 8.41 -5.43 15.57
CA TYR A 88 7.35 -5.88 16.48
C TYR A 88 6.00 -6.07 15.80
N GLY A 89 5.80 -5.44 14.63
CA GLY A 89 4.58 -5.57 13.85
C GLY A 89 4.62 -6.80 12.95
N ARG A 90 3.46 -7.22 12.45
CA ARG A 90 3.36 -8.34 11.51
C ARG A 90 2.25 -8.17 10.49
N GLU A 91 2.42 -8.79 9.34
CA GLU A 91 1.33 -8.96 8.40
C GLU A 91 0.39 -10.07 8.88
N LEU A 92 -0.92 -9.80 8.86
CA LEU A 92 -1.95 -10.78 9.19
C LEU A 92 -2.29 -11.62 7.96
N ALA A 93 -2.56 -12.91 8.18
CA ALA A 93 -3.08 -13.77 7.12
C ALA A 93 -4.47 -13.30 6.65
N TYR A 94 -4.90 -13.77 5.46
CA TYR A 94 -6.17 -13.34 4.87
C TYR A 94 -7.39 -13.67 5.75
N ASP A 95 -7.39 -14.87 6.33
CA ASP A 95 -8.41 -15.43 7.21
C ASP A 95 -8.23 -15.06 8.68
N GLU A 96 -7.07 -14.53 9.06
CA GLU A 96 -6.79 -14.12 10.44
C GLU A 96 -7.64 -12.90 10.85
N PRO A 97 -8.44 -12.98 11.94
CA PRO A 97 -9.28 -11.88 12.37
C PRO A 97 -8.47 -10.74 12.99
N ILE A 98 -8.91 -9.50 12.79
CA ILE A 98 -8.33 -8.33 13.44
C ILE A 98 -8.91 -8.21 14.86
N GLN A 99 -8.04 -8.27 15.88
CA GLN A 99 -8.42 -8.06 17.28
C GLN A 99 -7.99 -6.67 17.74
N ALA A 100 -8.74 -5.64 17.35
CA ALA A 100 -8.51 -4.24 17.74
C ALA A 100 -9.83 -3.49 17.86
N GLU A 101 -9.90 -2.51 18.76
CA GLU A 101 -11.10 -1.66 18.90
C GLU A 101 -11.22 -0.62 17.78
N ARG A 102 -10.08 -0.11 17.29
CA ARG A 102 -9.98 0.88 16.21
C ARG A 102 -9.08 0.33 15.10
N ILE A 103 -9.60 0.33 13.88
CA ILE A 103 -8.95 -0.21 12.69
C ILE A 103 -8.88 0.88 11.63
N ALA A 104 -7.72 1.13 11.05
CA ALA A 104 -7.58 2.07 9.95
C ALA A 104 -7.60 1.35 8.61
N GLY A 105 -8.52 1.71 7.72
CA GLY A 105 -8.40 1.40 6.30
C GLY A 105 -7.66 2.52 5.57
N ILE A 106 -6.76 2.17 4.65
CA ILE A 106 -5.95 3.14 3.91
C ILE A 106 -6.17 2.97 2.39
N ASP A 107 -6.68 4.03 1.75
CA ASP A 107 -6.68 4.18 0.29
C ASP A 107 -5.44 4.97 -0.15
N ILE A 108 -4.54 4.29 -0.87
CA ILE A 108 -3.25 4.84 -1.28
C ILE A 108 -3.35 5.34 -2.73
N ASN A 109 -3.04 6.61 -2.95
CA ASN A 109 -2.91 7.23 -4.26
C ASN A 109 -1.59 8.01 -4.36
N ILE A 110 -1.20 8.41 -5.57
CA ILE A 110 0.10 9.07 -5.79
C ILE A 110 0.16 10.47 -5.19
N ASP A 111 -0.97 11.14 -5.06
CA ASP A 111 -1.08 12.53 -4.62
C ASP A 111 -1.71 12.65 -3.22
N ARG A 112 -2.14 11.54 -2.62
CA ARG A 112 -2.73 11.48 -1.28
C ARG A 112 -2.76 10.08 -0.69
N ILE A 113 -2.74 10.03 0.63
CA ILE A 113 -3.13 8.86 1.44
C ILE A 113 -4.42 9.24 2.16
N ALA A 114 -5.53 8.57 1.83
CA ALA A 114 -6.78 8.74 2.58
C ALA A 114 -6.91 7.61 3.59
N VAL A 115 -7.20 7.96 4.84
CA VAL A 115 -7.33 7.03 5.94
C VAL A 115 -8.70 7.19 6.58
N SER A 116 -9.38 6.07 6.82
CA SER A 116 -10.66 6.04 7.54
C SER A 116 -10.58 5.03 8.68
N ILE A 117 -10.87 5.49 9.89
CA ILE A 117 -10.89 4.68 11.10
C ILE A 117 -12.30 4.12 11.29
N VAL A 118 -12.37 2.82 11.58
CA VAL A 118 -13.59 2.12 11.91
C VAL A 118 -13.50 1.45 13.28
N SER A 119 -14.66 1.29 13.93
CA SER A 119 -14.77 0.47 15.13
C SER A 119 -14.62 -1.02 14.79
N LYS A 120 -14.45 -1.88 15.80
CA LYS A 120 -14.49 -3.35 15.62
C LYS A 120 -15.78 -3.88 14.96
N GLN A 121 -16.89 -3.14 15.05
CA GLN A 121 -18.15 -3.43 14.35
C GLN A 121 -18.22 -2.83 12.93
N GLY A 122 -17.12 -2.26 12.45
CA GLY A 122 -17.00 -1.62 11.14
C GLY A 122 -17.69 -0.26 11.03
N ASN A 123 -18.16 0.34 12.13
CA ASN A 123 -18.79 1.66 12.07
C ASN A 123 -17.74 2.73 11.76
N PHE A 124 -18.09 3.70 10.91
CA PHE A 124 -17.21 4.84 10.62
C PHE A 124 -17.02 5.68 11.88
N LEU A 125 -15.77 6.03 12.21
CA LEU A 125 -15.43 6.88 13.34
C LEU A 125 -14.92 8.24 12.87
N GLN A 126 -13.87 8.24 12.04
CA GLN A 126 -13.25 9.46 11.53
C GLN A 126 -12.42 9.16 10.27
N SER A 127 -12.16 10.17 9.45
CA SER A 127 -11.22 10.11 8.33
C SER A 127 -10.25 11.28 8.35
N LYS A 128 -9.11 11.09 7.68
CA LYS A 128 -8.13 12.13 7.40
C LYS A 128 -7.44 11.85 6.06
N VAL A 129 -7.15 12.92 5.33
CA VAL A 129 -6.40 12.85 4.06
C VAL A 129 -5.05 13.51 4.26
N PHE A 130 -3.99 12.78 3.92
CA PHE A 130 -2.62 13.27 3.93
C PHE A 130 -2.20 13.51 2.48
N TYR A 131 -2.08 14.78 2.11
CA TYR A 131 -1.79 15.19 0.73
C TYR A 131 -0.29 15.17 0.43
N CYS A 132 0.06 14.69 -0.75
CA CYS A 132 1.42 14.64 -1.25
C CYS A 132 1.45 14.95 -2.76
N HIS A 133 0.79 16.05 -3.14
CA HIS A 133 0.57 16.46 -4.54
C HIS A 133 1.86 16.60 -5.37
N GLU A 134 2.98 16.94 -4.72
CA GLU A 134 4.25 17.18 -5.40
C GLU A 134 4.93 15.92 -5.95
N LEU A 135 4.49 14.71 -5.55
CA LEU A 135 5.18 13.45 -5.86
C LEU A 135 5.35 13.15 -7.35
N GLU A 136 4.50 13.73 -8.20
CA GLU A 136 4.54 13.56 -9.65
C GLU A 136 5.68 14.35 -10.32
N TYR A 137 6.04 15.52 -9.79
CA TYR A 137 6.90 16.50 -10.48
C TYR A 137 8.29 16.65 -9.83
N VAL A 138 8.48 16.19 -8.60
CA VAL A 138 9.77 16.32 -7.88
C VAL A 138 10.80 15.26 -8.27
N LYS A 139 12.08 15.61 -8.11
CA LYS A 139 13.23 14.69 -8.27
C LYS A 139 13.17 13.54 -7.26
N ALA A 140 13.80 12.40 -7.58
CA ALA A 140 13.71 11.17 -6.81
C ALA A 140 14.06 11.30 -5.31
N ASN A 141 15.10 12.07 -4.97
CA ASN A 141 15.50 12.25 -3.56
C ASN A 141 14.44 13.03 -2.78
N LYS A 142 13.96 14.17 -3.31
CA LYS A 142 12.86 14.95 -2.70
C LYS A 142 11.59 14.10 -2.60
N ARG A 143 11.29 13.30 -3.63
CA ARG A 143 10.16 12.36 -3.64
C ARG A 143 10.22 11.37 -2.48
N ASN A 144 11.37 10.73 -2.27
CA ASN A 144 11.55 9.76 -1.18
C ASN A 144 11.40 10.41 0.20
N ASN A 145 11.88 11.66 0.35
CA ASN A 145 11.71 12.41 1.59
C ASN A 145 10.23 12.68 1.88
N ILE A 146 9.50 13.25 0.90
CA ILE A 146 8.06 13.52 1.04
C ILE A 146 7.28 12.25 1.36
N ILE A 147 7.58 11.13 0.68
CA ILE A 147 6.96 9.83 0.98
C ILE A 147 7.22 9.44 2.45
N GLY A 148 8.46 9.57 2.92
CA GLY A 148 8.84 9.24 4.29
C GLY A 148 8.16 10.13 5.34
N GLU A 149 8.08 11.43 5.10
CA GLU A 149 7.40 12.42 5.95
C GLU A 149 5.88 12.21 5.96
N THR A 150 5.25 12.06 4.79
CA THR A 150 3.80 11.82 4.71
C THR A 150 3.41 10.54 5.45
N VAL A 151 4.19 9.47 5.30
CA VAL A 151 3.94 8.19 5.99
C VAL A 151 4.22 8.31 7.49
N ARG A 152 5.17 9.16 7.91
CA ARG A 152 5.35 9.51 9.32
C ARG A 152 4.09 10.13 9.89
N ASP A 153 3.59 11.20 9.26
CA ASP A 153 2.40 11.91 9.72
C ASP A 153 1.17 10.99 9.80
N VAL A 154 1.03 10.06 8.85
CA VAL A 154 -0.02 9.04 8.88
C VAL A 154 0.08 8.22 10.16
N TYR A 155 1.24 7.62 10.45
CA TYR A 155 1.37 6.73 11.60
C TYR A 155 1.36 7.48 12.95
N ASP A 156 1.91 8.69 13.00
CA ASP A 156 1.85 9.52 14.20
C ASP A 156 0.39 9.83 14.55
N TRP A 157 -0.44 10.13 13.55
CA TRP A 157 -1.88 10.29 13.74
C TRP A 157 -2.58 8.97 14.14
N LEU A 158 -2.21 7.84 13.53
CA LEU A 158 -2.79 6.53 13.90
C LEU A 158 -2.48 6.15 15.36
N LEU A 159 -1.29 6.46 15.85
CA LEU A 159 -0.90 6.26 17.25
C LEU A 159 -1.71 7.16 18.19
N GLN A 160 -1.85 8.45 17.85
CA GLN A 160 -2.70 9.40 18.61
C GLN A 160 -4.16 8.92 18.70
N GLU A 161 -4.65 8.30 17.63
CA GLU A 161 -6.01 7.76 17.55
C GLU A 161 -6.17 6.36 18.15
N ASN A 162 -5.13 5.80 18.80
CA ASN A 162 -5.13 4.47 19.39
C ASN A 162 -5.55 3.36 18.40
N VAL A 163 -5.10 3.44 17.16
CA VAL A 163 -5.38 2.43 16.14
C VAL A 163 -4.55 1.18 16.40
N GLY A 164 -5.21 0.02 16.50
CA GLY A 164 -4.55 -1.26 16.81
C GLY A 164 -4.25 -2.14 15.59
N ALA A 165 -4.73 -1.76 14.41
CA ALA A 165 -4.48 -2.47 13.15
C ALA A 165 -4.70 -1.58 11.92
N VAL A 166 -3.93 -1.83 10.87
CA VAL A 166 -4.01 -1.15 9.58
C VAL A 166 -4.43 -2.13 8.50
N VAL A 167 -5.32 -1.70 7.61
CA VAL A 167 -5.81 -2.48 6.47
C VAL A 167 -5.48 -1.72 5.20
N ILE A 168 -4.81 -2.40 4.27
CA ILE A 168 -4.44 -1.86 2.96
C ILE A 168 -4.92 -2.79 1.84
N GLU A 169 -5.03 -2.26 0.62
CA GLU A 169 -5.29 -3.10 -0.55
C GLU A 169 -4.09 -3.99 -0.89
N ASN A 170 -4.36 -5.24 -1.27
CA ASN A 170 -3.41 -6.12 -1.92
C ASN A 170 -3.28 -5.71 -3.40
N ILE A 171 -2.36 -4.79 -3.67
CA ILE A 171 -2.09 -4.35 -5.03
C ILE A 171 -1.19 -5.40 -5.70
N GLN A 172 -1.80 -6.49 -6.18
CA GLN A 172 -1.13 -7.34 -7.16
C GLN A 172 -1.02 -6.56 -8.48
N LEU A 173 0.20 -6.17 -8.83
CA LEU A 173 0.51 -5.43 -10.05
C LEU A 173 0.20 -6.29 -11.29
N ARG A 174 -1.03 -6.20 -11.81
CA ARG A 174 -1.34 -6.76 -13.14
C ARG A 174 -0.72 -5.87 -14.21
N GLN A 175 0.32 -6.36 -14.89
CA GLN A 175 0.78 -5.78 -16.15
C GLN A 175 -0.38 -5.90 -17.16
N ARG A 176 -0.97 -4.76 -17.56
CA ARG A 176 -1.82 -4.71 -18.75
C ARG A 176 -1.03 -4.04 -19.86
N HIS A 177 -0.84 -4.79 -20.93
CA HIS A 177 -0.19 -4.35 -22.16
C HIS A 177 -1.14 -3.44 -22.92
N ASP A 178 -0.92 -2.13 -22.81
CA ASP A 178 -1.54 -1.15 -23.70
C ASP A 178 -0.52 -0.04 -23.95
N THR A 179 -0.22 0.18 -25.22
CA THR A 179 0.90 0.97 -25.76
C THR A 179 0.61 2.47 -25.69
N ASP A 180 1.66 3.29 -25.68
CA ASP A 180 1.69 4.77 -25.59
C ASP A 180 1.50 5.45 -24.22
N LYS A 181 0.62 4.98 -23.32
CA LYS A 181 0.54 5.49 -21.93
C LYS A 181 1.59 4.90 -20.96
N ARG A 182 2.55 4.14 -21.49
CA ARG A 182 3.39 3.20 -20.73
C ARG A 182 4.31 3.89 -19.72
N PHE A 183 4.94 5.02 -20.06
CA PHE A 183 5.96 5.65 -19.20
C PHE A 183 5.39 6.38 -17.98
N ASN A 184 4.37 7.23 -18.18
CA ASN A 184 3.67 7.89 -17.07
C ASN A 184 2.98 6.86 -16.17
N ARG A 185 2.41 5.80 -16.76
CA ARG A 185 1.82 4.68 -16.03
C ARG A 185 2.89 3.91 -15.23
N LEU A 186 4.05 3.62 -15.82
CA LEU A 186 5.16 2.93 -15.14
C LEU A 186 5.68 3.75 -13.94
N THR A 187 5.89 5.05 -14.14
CA THR A 187 6.33 5.98 -13.09
C THR A 187 5.30 6.09 -11.98
N HIS A 188 4.02 6.21 -12.35
CA HIS A 188 2.92 6.23 -11.39
C HIS A 188 2.84 4.92 -10.60
N HIS A 189 2.98 3.77 -11.26
CA HIS A 189 3.02 2.46 -10.60
C HIS A 189 4.22 2.32 -9.66
N PHE A 190 5.40 2.77 -10.08
CA PHE A 190 6.61 2.74 -9.27
C PHE A 190 6.43 3.58 -7.99
N ASN A 191 5.89 4.80 -8.13
CA ASN A 191 5.66 5.70 -7.00
C ASN A 191 4.60 5.13 -6.04
N LYS A 192 3.47 4.59 -6.56
CA LYS A 192 2.45 3.94 -5.73
C LYS A 192 3.01 2.73 -4.98
N LYS A 193 3.84 1.91 -5.65
CA LYS A 193 4.52 0.77 -5.02
C LYS A 193 5.43 1.25 -3.88
N LYS A 194 6.27 2.25 -4.14
CA LYS A 194 7.19 2.80 -3.13
C LYS A 194 6.44 3.37 -1.91
N LEU A 195 5.32 4.06 -2.14
CA LEU A 195 4.47 4.57 -1.07
C LEU A 195 3.86 3.43 -0.24
N THR A 196 3.34 2.40 -0.90
CA THR A 196 2.77 1.21 -0.25
C THR A 196 3.81 0.45 0.58
N GLU A 197 5.01 0.24 0.03
CA GLU A 197 6.12 -0.40 0.74
C GLU A 197 6.59 0.42 1.95
N THR A 198 6.58 1.75 1.83
CA THR A 198 6.97 2.63 2.94
C THR A 198 5.93 2.61 4.06
N ILE A 199 4.64 2.58 3.72
CA ILE A 199 3.53 2.38 4.68
C ILE A 199 3.69 1.04 5.40
N LEU A 200 3.92 -0.05 4.65
CA LEU A 200 4.12 -1.38 5.23
C LEU A 200 5.31 -1.38 6.19
N ARG A 201 6.50 -0.97 5.72
CA ARG A 201 7.73 -1.00 6.51
C ARG A 201 7.61 -0.18 7.78
N ARG A 202 7.08 1.06 7.68
CA ARG A 202 6.94 1.92 8.86
C ARG A 202 5.93 1.36 9.86
N GLY A 203 4.82 0.80 9.39
CA GLY A 203 3.84 0.18 10.29
C GLY A 203 4.38 -1.04 11.01
N LEU A 204 5.13 -1.90 10.31
CA LEU A 204 5.77 -3.06 10.93
C LEU A 204 6.77 -2.63 12.01
N ARG A 205 7.62 -1.63 11.72
CA ARG A 205 8.56 -1.05 12.71
C ARG A 205 7.87 -0.48 13.94
N LEU A 206 6.71 0.15 13.76
CA LEU A 206 5.91 0.74 14.84
C LEU A 206 5.00 -0.29 15.55
N GLY A 207 5.14 -1.59 15.30
CA GLY A 207 4.36 -2.61 16.00
C GLY A 207 2.94 -2.84 15.46
N PHE A 208 2.56 -2.23 14.33
CA PHE A 208 1.22 -2.40 13.79
C PHE A 208 1.02 -3.80 13.19
N ARG A 209 -0.18 -4.35 13.41
CA ARG A 209 -0.70 -5.47 12.64
C ARG A 209 -1.27 -4.95 11.32
N ILE A 210 -0.79 -5.46 10.19
CA ILE A 210 -1.21 -4.99 8.87
C ILE A 210 -1.92 -6.10 8.12
N LYS A 211 -3.14 -5.85 7.65
CA LYS A 211 -3.91 -6.80 6.84
C LYS A 211 -4.05 -6.32 5.40
N LYS A 212 -3.80 -7.21 4.45
CA LYS A 212 -4.00 -6.94 3.02
C LYS A 212 -5.35 -7.51 2.56
N VAL A 213 -6.14 -6.72 1.84
CA VAL A 213 -7.47 -7.12 1.34
C VAL A 213 -7.60 -6.96 -0.17
N ASN A 214 -8.52 -7.70 -0.80
CA ASN A 214 -8.76 -7.57 -2.24
C ASN A 214 -9.21 -6.13 -2.60
N PRO A 215 -8.63 -5.46 -3.61
CA PRO A 215 -9.01 -4.09 -4.03
C PRO A 215 -10.33 -4.00 -4.81
N ALA A 216 -10.98 -5.12 -5.12
CA ALA A 216 -12.15 -5.14 -6.02
C ALA A 216 -13.26 -4.18 -5.54
N TYR A 217 -13.59 -3.24 -6.43
CA TYR A 217 -14.70 -2.29 -6.28
C TYR A 217 -14.66 -1.37 -5.05
N THR A 218 -13.55 -1.26 -4.31
CA THR A 218 -13.44 -0.42 -3.09
C THR A 218 -13.93 1.01 -3.33
N SER A 219 -13.42 1.66 -4.38
CA SER A 219 -13.81 3.01 -4.79
C SER A 219 -15.25 3.13 -5.30
N VAL A 220 -15.77 2.10 -5.98
CA VAL A 220 -17.17 2.07 -6.45
C VAL A 220 -18.13 1.96 -5.26
N ILE A 221 -17.84 1.05 -4.34
CA ILE A 221 -18.65 0.85 -3.15
C ILE A 221 -18.59 2.11 -2.28
N GLY A 222 -17.40 2.64 -2.03
CA GLY A 222 -17.21 3.88 -1.29
C GLY A 222 -18.05 5.01 -1.89
N ARG A 223 -17.96 5.18 -3.22
CA ARG A 223 -18.70 6.19 -3.96
C ARG A 223 -20.21 6.10 -3.76
N PHE A 224 -20.80 4.94 -4.04
CA PHE A 224 -22.26 4.80 -4.07
C PHE A 224 -22.88 4.54 -2.70
N LYS A 225 -22.12 4.01 -1.73
CA LYS A 225 -22.66 3.58 -0.43
C LYS A 225 -22.35 4.55 0.70
N TYR A 226 -21.17 5.17 0.69
CA TYR A 226 -20.64 5.84 1.89
C TYR A 226 -20.40 7.35 1.71
N MET A 227 -20.07 7.83 0.51
CA MET A 227 -19.82 9.27 0.28
C MET A 227 -20.98 10.13 0.76
N LYS A 228 -22.21 9.87 0.28
CA LYS A 228 -23.39 10.63 0.70
C LYS A 228 -23.72 10.45 2.18
N LYS A 229 -23.55 9.23 2.69
CA LYS A 229 -23.95 8.87 4.06
C LYS A 229 -23.10 9.58 5.12
N TYR A 230 -21.81 9.74 4.86
CA TYR A 230 -20.85 10.27 5.83
C TYR A 230 -20.20 11.60 5.39
N GLY A 231 -20.62 12.18 4.26
CA GLY A 231 -20.03 13.42 3.75
C GLY A 231 -18.57 13.29 3.29
N LEU A 232 -18.16 12.08 2.88
CA LEU A 232 -16.76 11.75 2.58
C LEU A 232 -16.43 11.96 1.10
N SER A 233 -15.14 12.20 0.83
CA SER A 233 -14.60 12.05 -0.52
C SER A 233 -14.65 10.59 -0.98
N VAL A 234 -14.44 10.36 -2.28
CA VAL A 234 -14.37 9.00 -2.83
C VAL A 234 -13.22 8.19 -2.24
N HIS A 235 -12.10 8.85 -1.92
CA HIS A 235 -10.90 8.22 -1.39
C HIS A 235 -11.07 7.83 0.09
N GLU A 236 -11.61 8.73 0.91
CA GLU A 236 -11.96 8.40 2.31
C GLU A 236 -13.04 7.31 2.39
N SER A 237 -14.01 7.36 1.47
CA SER A 237 -15.03 6.31 1.38
C SER A 237 -14.45 4.97 0.94
N ALA A 238 -13.45 4.96 0.05
CA ALA A 238 -12.72 3.75 -0.33
C ALA A 238 -11.90 3.21 0.84
N ALA A 239 -11.22 4.09 1.57
CA ALA A 239 -10.49 3.77 2.79
C ALA A 239 -11.42 3.12 3.85
N LEU A 240 -12.64 3.65 4.01
CA LEU A 240 -13.66 3.07 4.89
C LEU A 240 -14.04 1.65 4.44
N VAL A 241 -14.24 1.44 3.14
CA VAL A 241 -14.51 0.10 2.59
C VAL A 241 -13.36 -0.86 2.86
N ILE A 242 -12.11 -0.40 2.72
CA ILE A 242 -10.91 -1.20 2.98
C ILE A 242 -10.87 -1.63 4.45
N GLY A 243 -11.08 -0.70 5.39
CA GLY A 243 -11.11 -1.00 6.83
C GLY A 243 -12.19 -2.02 7.19
N ARG A 244 -13.42 -1.80 6.70
CA ARG A 244 -14.55 -2.74 6.90
C ARG A 244 -14.27 -4.11 6.29
N ARG A 245 -13.63 -4.17 5.12
CA ARG A 245 -13.26 -5.43 4.47
C ARG A 245 -12.21 -6.20 5.26
N GLY A 246 -11.28 -5.51 5.92
CA GLY A 246 -10.30 -6.15 6.83
C GLY A 246 -10.96 -6.88 7.99
N LEU A 247 -12.08 -6.35 8.48
CA LEU A 247 -12.95 -6.95 9.50
C LEU A 247 -13.88 -8.06 8.96
N GLY A 248 -13.83 -8.38 7.67
CA GLY A 248 -14.65 -9.44 7.07
C GLY A 248 -16.05 -9.02 6.62
N TYR A 249 -16.40 -7.72 6.64
CA TYR A 249 -17.70 -7.28 6.15
C TYR A 249 -17.83 -7.44 4.63
N GLN A 250 -18.88 -8.15 4.21
CA GLN A 250 -19.32 -8.24 2.83
C GLN A 250 -20.13 -6.98 2.49
N GLU A 251 -19.58 -6.14 1.62
CA GLU A 251 -20.13 -4.84 1.29
C GLU A 251 -21.38 -4.94 0.38
N ARG A 252 -22.48 -5.45 0.95
CA ARG A 252 -23.77 -5.61 0.27
C ARG A 252 -24.32 -4.31 -0.29
N LEU A 253 -24.99 -4.40 -1.43
CA LEU A 253 -25.73 -3.28 -2.01
C LEU A 253 -26.94 -2.93 -1.12
N PRO A 254 -27.12 -1.65 -0.76
CA PRO A 254 -28.37 -1.18 -0.15
C PRO A 254 -29.59 -1.44 -1.05
N LYS A 255 -30.76 -1.64 -0.43
CA LYS A 255 -32.04 -1.88 -1.11
C LYS A 255 -32.35 -0.80 -2.16
N GLU A 256 -32.04 0.45 -1.86
CA GLU A 256 -32.23 1.60 -2.77
C GLU A 256 -31.40 1.49 -4.06
N LEU A 257 -30.14 1.05 -3.95
CA LEU A 257 -29.28 0.82 -5.12
C LEU A 257 -29.79 -0.36 -5.95
N ILE A 258 -30.23 -1.44 -5.30
CA ILE A 258 -30.85 -2.57 -5.99
C ILE A 258 -32.11 -2.13 -6.74
N ASN A 259 -32.95 -1.30 -6.12
CA ASN A 259 -34.14 -0.76 -6.77
C ASN A 259 -33.77 0.11 -7.98
N THR A 260 -32.74 0.94 -7.85
CA THR A 260 -32.22 1.77 -8.95
C THR A 260 -31.75 0.92 -10.13
N ILE A 261 -31.04 -0.18 -9.87
CA ILE A 261 -30.60 -1.13 -10.90
C ILE A 261 -31.82 -1.75 -11.61
N LYS A 262 -32.80 -2.23 -10.85
CA LYS A 262 -33.98 -2.92 -11.40
C LYS A 262 -34.92 -2.02 -12.18
N THR A 263 -35.03 -0.75 -11.80
CA THR A 263 -35.99 0.19 -12.38
C THR A 263 -35.34 1.06 -13.44
N LYS A 264 -34.27 1.79 -13.11
CA LYS A 264 -33.63 2.74 -14.02
C LYS A 264 -32.67 2.05 -14.97
N VAL A 265 -31.69 1.30 -14.44
CA VAL A 265 -30.65 0.67 -15.27
C VAL A 265 -31.25 -0.37 -16.21
N LYS A 266 -32.14 -1.24 -15.72
CA LYS A 266 -32.82 -2.24 -16.56
C LYS A 266 -33.54 -1.59 -17.75
N ARG A 267 -34.36 -0.56 -17.50
CA ARG A 267 -35.10 0.14 -18.55
C ARG A 267 -34.16 0.81 -19.55
N HIS A 268 -33.10 1.44 -19.06
CA HIS A 268 -32.09 2.05 -19.90
C HIS A 268 -31.42 1.05 -20.84
N LEU A 269 -31.00 -0.12 -20.33
CA LEU A 269 -30.39 -1.15 -21.18
C LEU A 269 -31.35 -1.71 -22.21
N ILE A 270 -32.64 -1.88 -21.88
CA ILE A 270 -33.67 -2.29 -22.84
C ILE A 270 -33.85 -1.22 -23.93
N ALA A 271 -33.90 0.07 -23.55
CA ALA A 271 -34.03 1.16 -24.50
C ALA A 271 -32.84 1.22 -25.46
N VAL A 272 -31.60 1.13 -24.94
CA VAL A 272 -30.37 1.12 -25.74
C VAL A 272 -30.36 -0.06 -26.73
N LEU A 273 -30.75 -1.27 -26.27
CA LEU A 273 -30.85 -2.43 -27.17
C LEU A 273 -31.93 -2.27 -28.25
N GLY A 274 -33.06 -1.65 -27.90
CA GLY A 274 -34.16 -1.39 -28.82
C GLY A 274 -33.85 -0.31 -29.86
N SER A 275 -33.06 0.70 -29.49
CA SER A 275 -32.70 1.82 -30.36
C SER A 275 -31.46 1.58 -31.23
N MET A 276 -30.80 0.43 -31.09
CA MET A 276 -29.64 0.08 -31.93
C MET A 276 -30.07 -0.09 -33.40
N GLU A 277 -29.32 0.54 -34.32
CA GLU A 277 -29.51 0.37 -35.76
C GLU A 277 -29.20 -1.07 -36.21
N GLU A 278 -29.99 -1.59 -37.15
CA GLU A 278 -29.87 -2.99 -37.59
C GLU A 278 -28.55 -3.26 -38.32
N SER A 279 -28.07 -2.29 -39.10
CA SER A 279 -26.74 -2.30 -39.74
C SER A 279 -25.62 -2.39 -38.71
N TYR A 280 -25.71 -1.63 -37.61
CA TYR A 280 -24.73 -1.68 -36.53
C TYR A 280 -24.79 -3.00 -35.75
N LYS A 281 -25.99 -3.55 -35.48
CA LYS A 281 -26.14 -4.86 -34.82
C LYS A 281 -25.41 -5.97 -35.55
N GLN A 282 -25.43 -5.95 -36.88
CA GLN A 282 -24.76 -6.94 -37.73
C GLN A 282 -23.23 -6.77 -37.77
N SER A 283 -22.71 -5.61 -37.36
CA SER A 283 -21.27 -5.42 -37.22
C SER A 283 -20.69 -6.25 -36.06
N LYS A 284 -19.38 -6.57 -36.15
CA LYS A 284 -18.66 -7.27 -35.07
C LYS A 284 -18.70 -6.49 -33.74
N SER A 285 -18.68 -5.15 -33.78
CA SER A 285 -18.73 -4.30 -32.58
C SER A 285 -20.13 -4.32 -31.94
N GLY A 286 -21.16 -4.08 -32.75
CA GLY A 286 -22.55 -4.07 -32.28
C GLY A 286 -23.00 -5.43 -31.76
N THR A 287 -22.55 -6.54 -32.37
CA THR A 287 -22.80 -7.88 -31.84
C THR A 287 -22.20 -8.08 -30.44
N LYS A 288 -20.94 -7.68 -30.23
CA LYS A 288 -20.28 -7.77 -28.91
C LYS A 288 -20.97 -6.89 -27.87
N GLN A 289 -21.34 -5.66 -28.23
CA GLN A 289 -22.05 -4.74 -27.34
C GLN A 289 -23.43 -5.32 -26.97
N ARG A 290 -24.20 -5.83 -27.94
CA ARG A 290 -25.50 -6.47 -27.70
C ARG A 290 -25.37 -7.67 -26.76
N GLN A 291 -24.39 -8.55 -26.98
CA GLN A 291 -24.13 -9.69 -26.09
C GLN A 291 -23.78 -9.24 -24.67
N TYR A 292 -22.95 -8.21 -24.53
CA TYR A 292 -22.57 -7.63 -23.25
C TYR A 292 -23.77 -7.03 -22.49
N LEU A 293 -24.60 -6.23 -23.17
CA LEU A 293 -25.80 -5.63 -22.58
C LEU A 293 -26.84 -6.69 -22.22
N GLY A 294 -27.05 -7.69 -23.08
CA GLY A 294 -27.92 -8.84 -22.80
C GLY A 294 -27.45 -9.65 -21.59
N MET A 295 -26.15 -9.90 -21.46
CA MET A 295 -25.56 -10.54 -20.28
C MET A 295 -25.82 -9.70 -19.02
N MET A 296 -25.65 -8.38 -19.08
CA MET A 296 -25.92 -7.50 -17.93
C MET A 296 -27.39 -7.49 -17.53
N LEU A 297 -28.31 -7.47 -18.49
CA LEU A 297 -29.75 -7.62 -18.22
C LEU A 297 -30.08 -8.93 -17.52
N LYS A 298 -29.52 -10.06 -17.99
CA LYS A 298 -29.72 -11.37 -17.35
C LYS A 298 -29.23 -11.38 -15.90
N LYS A 299 -28.12 -10.69 -15.59
CA LYS A 299 -27.62 -10.53 -14.22
C LYS A 299 -28.56 -9.70 -13.35
N ILE A 300 -29.15 -8.63 -13.91
CA ILE A 300 -30.13 -7.81 -13.19
C ILE A 300 -31.39 -8.61 -12.87
N GLU A 301 -31.87 -9.43 -13.81
CA GLU A 301 -33.05 -10.28 -13.62
C GLU A 301 -32.81 -11.38 -12.58
N ASN A 302 -31.62 -11.98 -12.59
CA ASN A 302 -31.24 -13.05 -11.68
C ASN A 302 -30.42 -12.58 -10.46
N PHE A 303 -30.55 -11.30 -10.07
CA PHE A 303 -29.65 -10.65 -9.09
C PHE A 303 -29.48 -11.41 -7.77
N LYS A 304 -30.48 -12.18 -7.31
CA LYS A 304 -30.39 -12.98 -6.07
C LYS A 304 -29.33 -14.09 -6.14
N LYS A 305 -29.01 -14.57 -7.34
CA LYS A 305 -28.02 -15.64 -7.60
C LYS A 305 -26.65 -15.07 -7.99
N GLU A 306 -26.56 -13.76 -8.19
CA GLU A 306 -25.33 -13.10 -8.62
C GLU A 306 -24.43 -12.75 -7.43
N HIS A 307 -23.12 -12.88 -7.64
CA HIS A 307 -22.14 -12.42 -6.67
C HIS A 307 -22.24 -10.89 -6.49
N GLU A 308 -22.02 -10.38 -5.27
CA GLU A 308 -22.17 -8.95 -4.94
C GLU A 308 -21.35 -8.04 -5.86
N TRP A 309 -20.13 -8.46 -6.22
CA TRP A 309 -19.28 -7.72 -7.16
C TRP A 309 -19.85 -7.62 -8.57
N SER A 310 -20.63 -8.59 -9.05
CA SER A 310 -21.36 -8.46 -10.32
C SER A 310 -22.35 -7.30 -10.25
N LEU A 311 -23.03 -7.13 -9.12
CA LEU A 311 -24.01 -6.06 -8.92
C LEU A 311 -23.32 -4.69 -8.78
N TRP A 312 -22.20 -4.60 -8.07
CA TRP A 312 -21.38 -3.39 -8.03
C TRP A 312 -20.82 -3.03 -9.41
N ASN A 313 -20.47 -4.02 -10.23
CA ASN A 313 -20.02 -3.79 -11.60
C ASN A 313 -21.11 -3.17 -12.48
N ILE A 314 -22.37 -3.57 -12.31
CA ILE A 314 -23.50 -2.95 -13.03
C ILE A 314 -23.57 -1.45 -12.72
N LEU A 315 -23.51 -1.06 -11.44
CA LEU A 315 -23.46 0.35 -11.06
C LEU A 315 -22.23 1.06 -11.64
N HIS A 316 -21.06 0.44 -11.55
CA HIS A 316 -19.83 1.02 -12.09
C HIS A 316 -19.93 1.32 -13.59
N LYS A 317 -20.56 0.41 -14.35
CA LYS A 317 -20.63 0.48 -15.82
C LYS A 317 -21.71 1.40 -16.32
N PHE A 318 -22.85 1.46 -15.66
CA PHE A 318 -24.03 2.15 -16.18
C PHE A 318 -24.46 3.37 -15.36
N CYS A 319 -23.80 3.63 -14.24
CA CYS A 319 -24.16 4.74 -13.36
C CYS A 319 -22.95 5.60 -13.03
N TRP A 320 -23.22 6.87 -12.76
CA TRP A 320 -22.30 7.80 -12.11
C TRP A 320 -23.06 8.64 -11.07
N LEU A 321 -22.34 9.37 -10.23
CA LEU A 321 -22.94 10.26 -9.24
C LEU A 321 -22.73 11.72 -9.64
N ASN A 322 -23.82 12.47 -9.71
CA ASN A 322 -23.81 13.93 -9.80
C ASN A 322 -24.45 14.51 -8.54
N GLN A 323 -23.72 15.31 -7.76
CA GLN A 323 -24.24 15.87 -6.49
C GLN A 323 -24.96 14.82 -5.61
N TYR A 324 -24.34 13.63 -5.47
CA TYR A 324 -24.88 12.47 -4.76
C TYR A 324 -26.16 11.83 -5.32
N GLN A 325 -26.64 12.27 -6.49
CA GLN A 325 -27.73 11.65 -7.23
C GLN A 325 -27.20 10.68 -8.29
N ILE A 326 -27.83 9.52 -8.39
CA ILE A 326 -27.45 8.50 -9.37
C ILE A 326 -27.99 8.90 -10.74
N GLN A 327 -27.05 9.07 -11.67
CA GLN A 327 -27.30 9.35 -13.08
C GLN A 327 -26.87 8.16 -13.94
N LEU A 328 -27.53 8.00 -15.09
CA LEU A 328 -27.16 6.97 -16.06
C LEU A 328 -26.00 7.48 -16.92
N LYS A 329 -25.11 6.58 -17.30
CA LYS A 329 -24.09 6.84 -18.32
C LYS A 329 -24.68 6.67 -19.70
N GLU A 330 -24.11 7.33 -20.70
CA GLU A 330 -24.32 6.95 -22.10
C GLU A 330 -23.57 5.64 -22.37
N VAL A 331 -24.18 4.73 -23.13
CA VAL A 331 -23.78 3.32 -23.24
C VAL A 331 -23.68 2.87 -24.69
#